data_AF-A0A2E5JAW1-F1
#
_entry.id   AF-A0A2E5JAW1-F1
#
_cell.length_a   1.000
_cell.length_b   1.000
_cell.length_c   1.000
_cell.angle_alpha   90.00
_cell.angle_beta   90.00
_cell.angle_gamma   90.00
#
_symmetry.space_group_name_H-M   'P 1'
#
loop_
_entity.id
_entity.type
_entity.pdbx_description
1 polymer ?
#
loop_
_entity_poly.entity_id
_entity_poly.type
_entity_poly.pdbx_seq_one_letter_code
_entity_poly.pdbx_strand_id
1 'polypeptide(L)'
;MEDNNINGDFWNNYYKNTNDNINNNSSFSKFVYDNYINEYNKQNVYLKIADLGSGNCKDSLFFSKKGNLSNAIDINGVLNTSNSNCKLIREDVEHVLKSYKLQTLFDVMYMRWFLNAMPYNKSESIFKYAVNNLKPNGLVCIEVSSLNDIELKKNSKYDENDKSYTTTHKIWKAPRNNKSSSSGSSVRPRWKPPQYSGMPPQPFRGGAWSPLFFPAPPSRSPKSPLEPLEPHKIWLYSIEMCVKLAKDHNCEILYCEEDYFSPNKNTETHDPLLIRIILKKKNLPYFIQSKNYQKYRDILPEKKDLTMRCYKQLEKFNSIIEKFNIKYIAVAGTLLGLNRHGGIIPWDDDIDIGFEQEEWNKLFKILDVLKK
;
A
#
# COMPACT_ATOMS: atom_id res chain seq x y z
N MET A 1 1.41 26.21 -11.19
CA MET A 1 2.84 25.90 -11.00
C MET A 1 2.95 24.41 -11.21
N GLU A 2 3.79 23.96 -12.14
CA GLU A 2 4.01 22.52 -12.36
C GLU A 2 4.49 21.91 -11.03
N ASP A 3 3.72 20.94 -10.52
CA ASP A 3 4.06 20.15 -9.33
C ASP A 3 5.27 19.26 -9.66
N ASN A 4 6.46 19.87 -9.63
CA ASN A 4 7.70 19.17 -9.86
C ASN A 4 7.87 18.05 -8.82
N ASN A 5 8.30 16.88 -9.29
CA ASN A 5 8.68 15.76 -8.42
C ASN A 5 9.93 16.18 -7.59
N ILE A 6 9.71 16.83 -6.45
CA ILE A 6 10.74 17.46 -5.61
C ILE A 6 11.86 16.48 -5.26
N ASN A 7 11.51 15.21 -5.03
CA ASN A 7 12.44 14.15 -4.64
C ASN A 7 12.82 13.23 -5.83
N GLY A 8 12.53 13.65 -7.07
CA GLY A 8 12.62 12.78 -8.25
C GLY A 8 14.04 12.36 -8.61
N ASP A 9 15.00 13.28 -8.58
CA ASP A 9 16.41 13.00 -8.87
C ASP A 9 16.99 12.06 -7.82
N PHE A 10 16.67 12.30 -6.55
CA PHE A 10 17.02 11.43 -5.43
C PHE A 10 16.53 9.99 -5.65
N TRP A 11 15.23 9.78 -5.89
CA TRP A 11 14.67 8.43 -6.04
C TRP A 11 15.16 7.73 -7.30
N ASN A 12 15.35 8.47 -8.41
CA ASN A 12 15.99 7.93 -9.61
C ASN A 12 17.42 7.44 -9.33
N ASN A 13 18.20 8.20 -8.56
CA ASN A 13 19.57 7.84 -8.20
C ASN A 13 19.59 6.64 -7.22
N TYR A 14 18.69 6.65 -6.23
CA TYR A 14 18.54 5.58 -5.26
C TYR A 14 18.19 4.25 -5.93
N TYR A 15 17.17 4.18 -6.79
CA TYR A 15 16.79 2.92 -7.44
C TYR A 15 17.83 2.41 -8.46
N LYS A 16 18.66 3.30 -9.02
CA LYS A 16 19.78 2.89 -9.91
C LYS A 16 20.96 2.28 -9.14
N ASN A 17 21.27 2.82 -7.96
CA ASN A 17 22.51 2.50 -7.24
C ASN A 17 22.33 1.55 -6.06
N THR A 18 21.10 1.36 -5.59
CA THR A 18 20.80 0.53 -4.42
C THR A 18 20.15 -0.77 -4.85
N ASN A 19 20.91 -1.86 -4.81
CA ASN A 19 20.38 -3.22 -4.92
C ASN A 19 19.86 -3.66 -3.55
N ASP A 20 18.79 -3.00 -3.07
CA ASP A 20 18.03 -3.53 -1.94
C ASP A 20 17.56 -4.94 -2.28
N ASN A 21 17.64 -5.85 -1.31
CA ASN A 21 17.35 -7.25 -1.53
C ASN A 21 15.85 -7.44 -1.85
N ILE A 22 15.49 -7.40 -3.14
CA ILE A 22 14.13 -7.52 -3.68
C ILE A 22 13.45 -8.83 -3.21
N ASN A 23 14.25 -9.80 -2.77
CA ASN A 23 13.76 -11.11 -2.33
C ASN A 23 13.10 -11.12 -0.94
N ASN A 24 13.31 -10.09 -0.10
CA ASN A 24 12.69 -10.02 1.22
C ASN A 24 11.56 -8.99 1.21
N ASN A 25 10.34 -9.38 1.58
CA ASN A 25 9.20 -8.47 1.75
C ASN A 25 9.43 -7.47 2.90
N SER A 26 8.68 -6.36 2.94
CA SER A 26 8.73 -5.45 4.10
C SER A 26 7.97 -6.03 5.30
N SER A 27 8.33 -5.58 6.51
CA SER A 27 7.57 -5.94 7.72
C SER A 27 6.13 -5.44 7.62
N PHE A 28 5.88 -4.33 6.93
CA PHE A 28 4.55 -3.78 6.73
C PHE A 28 3.71 -4.59 5.76
N SER A 29 4.25 -4.98 4.59
CA SER A 29 3.50 -5.82 3.65
C SER A 29 3.19 -7.20 4.25
N LYS A 30 4.11 -7.74 5.07
CA LYS A 30 3.84 -8.94 5.88
C LYS A 30 2.68 -8.73 6.84
N PHE A 31 2.74 -7.66 7.64
CA PHE A 31 1.72 -7.32 8.62
C PHE A 31 0.34 -7.15 7.97
N VAL A 32 0.25 -6.38 6.88
CA VAL A 32 -0.99 -6.17 6.14
C VAL A 32 -1.52 -7.49 5.58
N TYR A 33 -0.64 -8.31 5.00
CA TYR A 33 -1.06 -9.59 4.44
C TYR A 33 -1.60 -10.53 5.52
N ASP A 34 -0.81 -10.77 6.57
CA ASP A 34 -1.11 -11.76 7.60
C ASP A 34 -2.42 -11.42 8.33
N ASN A 35 -2.69 -10.13 8.59
CA ASN A 35 -3.85 -9.70 9.38
C ASN A 35 -5.12 -9.39 8.54
N TYR A 36 -4.99 -8.97 7.28
CA TYR A 36 -6.13 -8.43 6.52
C TYR A 36 -6.39 -9.08 5.16
N ILE A 37 -5.42 -9.81 4.60
CA ILE A 37 -5.52 -10.34 3.22
C ILE A 37 -5.46 -11.88 3.18
N ASN A 38 -4.72 -12.50 4.10
CA ASN A 38 -4.44 -13.94 4.10
C ASN A 38 -5.71 -14.80 4.15
N GLU A 39 -6.69 -14.44 4.96
CA GLU A 39 -7.95 -15.19 5.08
C GLU A 39 -8.74 -15.23 3.77
N TYR A 40 -8.76 -14.13 3.01
CA TYR A 40 -9.38 -14.12 1.67
C TYR A 40 -8.65 -15.07 0.71
N ASN A 41 -7.32 -15.02 0.67
CA ASN A 41 -6.54 -15.88 -0.20
C ASN A 41 -6.67 -17.37 0.16
N LYS A 42 -6.77 -17.72 1.44
CA LYS A 42 -7.07 -19.10 1.89
C LYS A 42 -8.43 -19.59 1.38
N GLN A 43 -9.38 -18.68 1.18
CA GLN A 43 -10.70 -18.94 0.60
C GLN A 43 -10.72 -18.82 -0.93
N ASN A 44 -9.54 -18.78 -1.58
CA ASN A 44 -9.38 -18.55 -3.03
C ASN A 44 -9.99 -17.23 -3.54
N VAL A 45 -10.11 -16.23 -2.66
CA VAL A 45 -10.51 -14.87 -3.01
C VAL A 45 -9.25 -14.00 -3.08
N TYR A 46 -8.87 -13.63 -4.30
CA TYR A 46 -7.67 -12.81 -4.56
C TYR A 46 -8.04 -11.35 -4.75
N LEU A 47 -7.30 -10.46 -4.08
CA LEU A 47 -7.65 -9.04 -4.00
C LEU A 47 -6.98 -8.21 -5.11
N LYS A 48 -7.61 -7.10 -5.49
CA LYS A 48 -6.98 -6.04 -6.30
C LYS A 48 -6.34 -5.01 -5.39
N ILE A 49 -5.02 -4.85 -5.50
CA ILE A 49 -4.20 -4.01 -4.64
C ILE A 49 -3.54 -2.92 -5.49
N ALA A 50 -3.69 -1.66 -5.10
CA ALA A 50 -2.91 -0.56 -5.65
C ALA A 50 -1.81 -0.19 -4.66
N ASP A 51 -0.56 -0.35 -5.08
CA ASP A 51 0.64 0.01 -4.30
C ASP A 51 1.11 1.39 -4.79
N LEU A 52 0.83 2.42 -3.99
CA LEU A 52 1.06 3.82 -4.32
C LEU A 52 2.42 4.25 -3.75
N GLY A 53 3.33 4.68 -4.62
CA GLY A 53 4.74 4.87 -4.25
C GLY A 53 5.50 3.54 -4.21
N SER A 54 5.22 2.67 -5.17
CA SER A 54 5.71 1.28 -5.18
C SER A 54 7.24 1.13 -5.26
N GLY A 55 7.97 2.17 -5.68
CA GLY A 55 9.43 2.14 -5.83
C GLY A 55 9.94 0.97 -6.67
N ASN A 56 10.73 0.09 -6.07
CA ASN A 56 11.25 -1.12 -6.72
C ASN A 56 10.24 -2.29 -6.81
N CYS A 57 8.95 -2.01 -6.58
CA CYS A 57 7.84 -2.97 -6.63
C CYS A 57 7.96 -4.17 -5.66
N LYS A 58 8.80 -4.08 -4.63
CA LYS A 58 9.06 -5.21 -3.72
C LYS A 58 7.79 -5.72 -3.01
N ASP A 59 6.98 -4.80 -2.49
CA ASP A 59 5.74 -5.15 -1.78
C ASP A 59 4.64 -5.57 -2.77
N SER A 60 4.49 -4.85 -3.88
CA SER A 60 3.67 -5.27 -5.02
C SER A 60 3.93 -6.72 -5.44
N LEU A 61 5.20 -7.08 -5.66
CA LEU A 61 5.63 -8.43 -6.02
C LEU A 61 5.33 -9.45 -4.92
N PHE A 62 5.48 -9.07 -3.65
CA PHE A 62 5.12 -9.94 -2.52
C PHE A 62 3.63 -10.29 -2.56
N PHE A 63 2.74 -9.30 -2.71
CA PHE A 63 1.30 -9.56 -2.81
C PHE A 63 0.94 -10.37 -4.05
N SER A 64 1.59 -10.11 -5.19
CA SER A 64 1.37 -10.85 -6.45
C SER A 64 1.81 -12.31 -6.37
N LYS A 65 2.93 -12.60 -5.69
CA LYS A 65 3.39 -13.98 -5.42
C LYS A 65 2.40 -14.76 -4.54
N LYS A 66 1.51 -14.07 -3.82
CA LYS A 66 0.42 -14.67 -3.04
C LYS A 66 -0.90 -14.79 -3.83
N GLY A 67 -0.88 -14.50 -5.13
CA GLY A 67 -2.03 -14.62 -6.03
C GLY A 67 -2.85 -13.34 -6.24
N ASN A 68 -2.57 -12.26 -5.49
CA ASN A 68 -3.31 -11.01 -5.62
C ASN A 68 -2.92 -10.25 -6.90
N LEU A 69 -3.82 -9.40 -7.40
CA LEU A 69 -3.52 -8.53 -8.53
C LEU A 69 -2.98 -7.19 -8.02
N SER A 70 -1.69 -6.93 -8.24
CA SER A 70 -1.01 -5.71 -7.80
C SER A 70 -0.81 -4.74 -8.95
N ASN A 71 -1.32 -3.53 -8.80
CA ASN A 71 -0.98 -2.39 -9.63
C ASN A 71 0.02 -1.52 -8.84
N ALA A 72 1.29 -1.62 -9.22
CA ALA A 72 2.37 -0.80 -8.70
C ALA A 72 2.34 0.56 -9.41
N ILE A 73 2.18 1.67 -8.68
CA ILE A 73 2.07 3.01 -9.27
C ILE A 73 3.16 3.88 -8.68
N ASP A 74 4.09 4.33 -9.52
CA ASP A 74 5.21 5.16 -9.12
C ASP A 74 5.90 5.81 -10.34
N ILE A 75 6.11 7.13 -10.30
CA ILE A 75 6.78 7.87 -11.38
C ILE A 75 8.25 7.45 -11.57
N ASN A 76 8.92 7.07 -10.48
CA ASN A 76 10.30 6.59 -10.43
C ASN A 76 10.38 5.05 -10.35
N GLY A 77 9.25 4.35 -10.45
CA GLY A 77 9.17 2.92 -10.20
C GLY A 77 10.03 2.06 -11.13
N VAL A 78 10.52 0.96 -10.57
CA VAL A 78 11.35 -0.03 -11.28
C VAL A 78 10.80 -1.43 -11.02
N LEU A 79 10.57 -2.19 -12.09
CA LEU A 79 10.12 -3.58 -12.02
C LEU A 79 11.14 -4.47 -12.73
N ASN A 80 11.99 -5.16 -11.95
CA ASN A 80 13.08 -5.98 -12.48
C ASN A 80 12.64 -7.38 -12.92
N THR A 81 11.52 -7.88 -12.40
CA THR A 81 11.01 -9.22 -12.69
C THR A 81 9.62 -9.14 -13.29
N SER A 82 9.41 -9.77 -14.44
CA SER A 82 8.08 -9.92 -15.02
C SER A 82 7.22 -10.84 -14.14
N ASN A 83 5.99 -10.42 -13.86
CA ASN A 83 5.00 -11.20 -13.13
C ASN A 83 3.62 -10.86 -13.72
N SER A 84 2.84 -11.88 -14.10
CA SER A 84 1.52 -11.69 -14.72
C SER A 84 0.54 -10.94 -13.82
N ASN A 85 0.71 -11.02 -12.50
CA ASN A 85 -0.16 -10.45 -11.49
C ASN A 85 0.40 -9.15 -10.89
N CYS A 86 1.51 -8.62 -11.42
CA CYS A 86 2.10 -7.35 -11.00
C CYS A 86 2.30 -6.44 -12.21
N LYS A 87 1.57 -5.32 -12.26
CA LYS A 87 1.70 -4.33 -13.32
C LYS A 87 2.27 -3.03 -12.76
N LEU A 88 3.41 -2.58 -13.28
CA LEU A 88 3.96 -1.25 -13.00
C LEU A 88 3.32 -0.20 -13.93
N ILE A 89 2.82 0.87 -13.34
CA ILE A 89 2.32 2.07 -13.99
C ILE A 89 3.27 3.20 -13.61
N ARG A 90 4.12 3.60 -14.56
CA ARG A 90 5.20 4.56 -14.32
C ARG A 90 4.77 6.01 -14.51
N GLU A 91 3.88 6.47 -13.65
CA GLU A 91 3.25 7.80 -13.71
C GLU A 91 3.06 8.39 -12.30
N ASP A 92 2.79 9.70 -12.24
CA ASP A 92 2.42 10.37 -10.98
C ASP A 92 1.13 9.76 -10.40
N VAL A 93 1.18 9.37 -9.13
CA VAL A 93 0.08 8.68 -8.44
C VAL A 93 -1.18 9.53 -8.42
N GLU A 94 -1.07 10.83 -8.16
CA GLU A 94 -2.23 11.71 -8.07
C GLU A 94 -2.90 11.83 -9.44
N HIS A 95 -2.11 11.95 -10.51
CA HIS A 95 -2.62 11.93 -11.88
C HIS A 95 -3.38 10.63 -12.19
N VAL A 96 -2.78 9.48 -11.87
CA VAL A 96 -3.40 8.17 -12.13
C VAL A 96 -4.71 8.02 -11.36
N LEU A 97 -4.76 8.41 -10.08
CA LEU A 97 -5.97 8.33 -9.25
C LEU A 97 -7.08 9.31 -9.68
N LYS A 98 -6.73 10.48 -10.22
CA LYS A 98 -7.68 11.45 -10.78
C LYS A 98 -8.18 11.04 -12.17
N SER A 99 -7.37 10.30 -12.92
CA SER A 99 -7.73 9.83 -14.24
C SER A 99 -8.65 8.60 -14.17
N TYR A 100 -9.54 8.44 -15.15
CA TYR A 100 -10.32 7.19 -15.32
C TYR A 100 -9.47 6.01 -15.82
N LYS A 101 -8.13 6.11 -15.80
CA LYS A 101 -7.20 5.16 -16.43
C LYS A 101 -7.16 3.80 -15.75
N LEU A 102 -7.40 3.75 -14.44
CA LEU A 102 -7.43 2.49 -13.70
C LEU A 102 -8.65 1.63 -14.09
N GLN A 103 -9.76 2.25 -14.53
CA GLN A 103 -11.01 1.59 -14.96
C GLN A 103 -11.56 0.52 -14.01
N THR A 104 -11.11 0.51 -12.76
CA THR A 104 -11.53 -0.44 -11.72
C THR A 104 -11.37 0.20 -10.35
N LEU A 105 -12.21 -0.24 -9.41
CA LEU A 105 -12.00 -0.01 -7.99
C LEU A 105 -11.07 -1.08 -7.41
N PHE A 106 -10.39 -0.72 -6.32
CA PHE A 106 -9.45 -1.58 -5.60
C PHE A 106 -10.04 -2.06 -4.27
N ASP A 107 -9.56 -3.24 -3.84
CA ASP A 107 -9.85 -3.80 -2.53
C ASP A 107 -8.93 -3.20 -1.47
N VAL A 108 -7.67 -2.90 -1.85
CA VAL A 108 -6.66 -2.33 -0.95
C VAL A 108 -5.89 -1.20 -1.66
N MET A 109 -5.77 -0.05 -0.99
CA MET A 109 -4.83 1.02 -1.30
C MET A 109 -3.68 0.93 -0.31
N TYR A 110 -2.48 0.60 -0.77
CA TYR A 110 -1.30 0.38 0.06
C TYR A 110 -0.28 1.50 -0.16
N MET A 111 0.22 2.09 0.92
CA MET A 111 1.13 3.24 0.92
C MET A 111 2.19 3.06 2.00
N ARG A 112 3.38 2.57 1.64
CA ARG A 112 4.51 2.46 2.57
C ARG A 112 5.51 3.57 2.31
N TRP A 113 5.72 4.44 3.31
CA TRP A 113 6.61 5.61 3.25
C TRP A 113 6.33 6.57 2.08
N PHE A 114 5.10 6.56 1.58
CA PHE A 114 4.75 7.36 0.42
C PHE A 114 4.21 8.73 0.82
N LEU A 115 3.22 8.82 1.72
CA LEU A 115 2.58 10.09 2.07
C LEU A 115 3.52 11.10 2.75
N ASN A 116 4.59 10.62 3.39
CA ASN A 116 5.65 11.45 3.97
C ASN A 116 6.70 11.91 2.94
N ALA A 117 6.63 11.49 1.68
CA ALA A 117 7.57 11.90 0.64
C ALA A 117 7.16 13.19 -0.10
N MET A 118 6.09 13.86 0.34
CA MET A 118 5.51 15.03 -0.33
C MET A 118 4.78 15.98 0.63
N PRO A 119 4.54 17.24 0.23
CA PRO A 119 3.79 18.20 1.03
C PRO A 119 2.40 17.72 1.48
N TYR A 120 1.92 18.24 2.63
CA TYR A 120 0.65 17.82 3.24
C TYR A 120 -0.57 18.02 2.32
N ASN A 121 -0.64 19.11 1.56
CA ASN A 121 -1.72 19.36 0.61
C ASN A 121 -1.76 18.29 -0.51
N LYS A 122 -0.60 17.86 -1.00
CA LYS A 122 -0.51 16.83 -2.05
C LYS A 122 -0.85 15.44 -1.49
N SER A 123 -0.31 15.10 -0.32
CA SER A 123 -0.63 13.82 0.34
C SER A 123 -2.09 13.70 0.77
N GLU A 124 -2.71 14.78 1.26
CA GLU A 124 -4.16 14.85 1.52
C GLU A 124 -4.99 14.64 0.25
N SER A 125 -4.60 15.26 -0.86
CA SER A 125 -5.25 15.08 -2.16
C SER A 125 -5.14 13.62 -2.63
N ILE A 126 -3.95 13.03 -2.59
CA ILE A 126 -3.73 11.61 -2.94
C ILE A 126 -4.58 10.70 -2.07
N PHE A 127 -4.58 10.91 -0.75
CA PHE A 127 -5.37 10.12 0.18
C PHE A 127 -6.87 10.17 -0.17
N LYS A 128 -7.41 11.37 -0.43
CA LYS A 128 -8.79 11.57 -0.87
C LYS A 128 -9.11 10.75 -2.13
N TYR A 129 -8.28 10.84 -3.16
CA TYR A 129 -8.53 10.10 -4.41
C TYR A 129 -8.27 8.59 -4.27
N ALA A 130 -7.38 8.17 -3.38
CA ALA A 130 -7.20 6.76 -3.04
C ALA A 130 -8.50 6.19 -2.41
N VAL A 131 -9.09 6.91 -1.45
CA VAL A 131 -10.39 6.52 -0.86
C VAL A 131 -11.51 6.51 -1.91
N ASN A 132 -11.53 7.44 -2.87
CA ASN A 132 -12.52 7.46 -3.94
C ASN A 132 -12.43 6.23 -4.87
N ASN A 133 -11.21 5.76 -5.13
CA ASN A 133 -10.94 4.60 -5.99
C ASN A 133 -11.02 3.23 -5.25
N LEU A 134 -11.41 3.23 -3.97
CA LEU A 134 -11.69 2.01 -3.21
C LEU A 134 -13.13 1.51 -3.40
N LYS A 135 -13.29 0.18 -3.43
CA LYS A 135 -14.58 -0.47 -3.24
C LYS A 135 -15.17 -0.15 -1.86
N PRO A 136 -16.50 -0.23 -1.69
CA PRO A 136 -17.10 -0.23 -0.35
C PRO A 136 -16.43 -1.28 0.54
N ASN A 137 -16.15 -0.95 1.80
CA ASN A 137 -15.41 -1.79 2.74
C ASN A 137 -13.95 -2.10 2.38
N GLY A 138 -13.41 -1.50 1.32
CA GLY A 138 -11.99 -1.62 0.96
C GLY A 138 -11.07 -0.97 2.00
N LEU A 139 -9.80 -1.37 1.97
CA LEU A 139 -8.79 -0.99 2.96
C LEU A 139 -7.85 0.09 2.43
N VAL A 140 -7.47 1.03 3.30
CA VAL A 140 -6.29 1.89 3.10
C VAL A 140 -5.25 1.50 4.15
N CYS A 141 -4.05 1.15 3.71
CA CYS A 141 -2.94 0.72 4.56
C CYS A 141 -1.80 1.73 4.43
N ILE A 142 -1.45 2.41 5.52
CA ILE A 142 -0.42 3.46 5.52
C ILE A 142 0.66 3.14 6.56
N GLU A 143 1.92 3.33 6.17
CA GLU A 143 3.06 3.41 7.08
C GLU A 143 3.83 4.70 6.78
N VAL A 144 4.02 5.56 7.79
CA VAL A 144 4.68 6.88 7.68
C VAL A 144 5.61 7.12 8.85
N SER A 145 6.60 8.00 8.68
CA SER A 145 7.50 8.42 9.76
C SER A 145 6.80 9.32 10.78
N SER A 146 7.07 9.07 12.07
CA SER A 146 6.48 9.80 13.18
C SER A 146 7.11 11.17 13.44
N LEU A 147 6.30 12.15 13.84
CA LEU A 147 6.73 13.43 14.40
C LEU A 147 7.42 13.31 15.78
N ASN A 148 7.23 12.17 16.45
CA ASN A 148 7.85 11.84 17.72
C ASN A 148 9.25 11.21 17.56
N ASP A 149 9.73 11.03 16.32
CA ASP A 149 11.09 10.56 16.06
C ASP A 149 12.13 11.66 16.39
N ILE A 150 12.62 11.65 17.64
CA ILE A 150 13.56 12.64 18.16
C ILE A 150 14.90 12.57 17.41
N GLU A 151 15.38 11.36 17.10
CA GLU A 151 16.69 11.15 16.48
C GLU A 151 16.69 11.67 15.04
N LEU A 152 15.64 11.35 14.27
CA LEU A 152 15.46 11.86 12.92
C LEU A 152 15.42 13.39 12.93
N LYS A 153 14.62 14.00 13.82
CA LYS A 153 14.51 15.46 13.90
C LYS A 153 15.83 16.12 14.25
N LYS A 154 16.62 15.52 15.15
CA LYS A 154 17.94 16.02 15.53
C LYS A 154 18.94 15.98 14.39
N ASN A 155 18.87 14.96 13.53
CA ASN A 155 19.80 14.75 12.43
C ASN A 155 19.35 15.39 11.10
N SER A 156 18.15 15.96 11.07
CA SER A 156 17.56 16.58 9.88
C SER A 156 17.55 18.11 9.96
N LYS A 157 17.46 18.78 8.82
CA LYS A 157 17.23 20.23 8.77
C LYS A 157 15.75 20.53 8.58
N TYR A 158 15.12 21.17 9.56
CA TYR A 158 13.72 21.61 9.49
C TYR A 158 13.55 22.86 8.62
N ASP A 159 12.48 22.91 7.83
CA ASP A 159 12.06 24.04 7.00
C ASP A 159 10.69 24.55 7.48
N GLU A 160 10.66 25.75 8.06
CA GLU A 160 9.44 26.37 8.61
C GLU A 160 8.38 26.68 7.53
N ASN A 161 8.80 26.89 6.28
CA ASN A 161 7.88 27.34 5.23
C ASN A 161 6.95 26.22 4.76
N ASP A 162 7.50 25.02 4.58
CA ASP A 162 6.76 23.85 4.10
C ASP A 162 6.61 22.75 5.15
N LYS A 163 7.18 22.95 6.36
CA LYS A 163 7.16 22.04 7.50
C LYS A 163 7.88 20.70 7.23
N SER A 164 8.77 20.65 6.25
CA SER A 164 9.54 19.47 5.90
C SER A 164 10.82 19.33 6.73
N TYR A 165 11.34 18.10 6.74
CA TYR A 165 12.66 17.78 7.25
C TYR A 165 13.51 17.33 6.06
N THR A 166 14.65 17.99 5.84
CA THR A 166 15.62 17.57 4.83
C THR A 166 16.57 16.55 5.43
N THR A 167 16.63 15.35 4.84
CA THR A 167 17.46 14.22 5.31
C THR A 167 18.37 13.73 4.19
N THR A 168 19.48 13.08 4.52
CA THR A 168 20.22 12.27 3.55
C THR A 168 19.90 10.80 3.82
N HIS A 169 19.89 9.88 2.85
CA HIS A 169 19.86 8.45 3.22
C HIS A 169 21.29 8.00 3.60
N LYS A 170 21.92 8.66 4.58
CA LYS A 170 23.28 8.31 5.01
C LYS A 170 23.28 7.05 5.86
N ILE A 171 23.84 5.99 5.29
CA ILE A 171 24.34 4.83 6.03
C ILE A 171 25.52 5.31 6.89
N TRP A 172 25.31 5.51 8.19
CA TRP A 172 26.43 5.63 9.13
C TRP A 172 27.08 4.25 9.27
N LYS A 173 28.18 4.02 8.56
CA LYS A 173 29.06 2.89 8.90
C LYS A 173 29.58 3.15 10.30
N ALA A 174 29.25 2.27 11.25
CA ALA A 174 29.90 2.25 12.56
C ALA A 174 31.43 2.35 12.38
N PRO A 175 32.15 3.10 13.23
CA PRO A 175 33.60 3.17 13.13
C PRO A 175 34.14 1.75 13.19
N ARG A 176 34.98 1.38 12.22
CA ARG A 176 35.74 0.13 12.30
C ARG A 176 36.48 0.17 13.61
N ASN A 177 36.09 -0.69 14.55
CA ASN A 177 36.92 -0.99 15.70
C ASN A 177 38.25 -1.49 15.14
N ASN A 178 39.26 -0.62 15.07
CA ASN A 178 40.65 -1.03 15.03
C ASN A 178 40.96 -1.66 16.39
N LYS A 179 40.47 -2.88 16.61
CA LYS A 179 41.10 -3.76 17.59
C LYS A 179 42.40 -4.22 16.95
N SER A 180 43.45 -3.44 17.21
CA SER A 180 44.81 -3.97 17.27
C SER A 180 44.76 -5.17 18.22
N SER A 181 44.89 -6.37 17.66
CA SER A 181 45.02 -7.59 18.43
C SER A 181 46.40 -7.58 19.12
N SER A 182 46.44 -7.09 20.34
CA SER A 182 47.47 -7.46 21.30
C SER A 182 47.18 -8.88 21.77
N SER A 183 48.17 -9.76 21.60
CA SER A 183 48.22 -11.13 22.08
C SER A 183 47.94 -11.22 23.57
N GLY A 184 47.00 -12.10 23.94
CA GLY A 184 46.69 -12.43 25.33
C GLY A 184 46.08 -13.82 25.41
N SER A 185 46.91 -14.77 25.81
CA SER A 185 46.67 -16.20 25.96
C SER A 185 45.42 -16.51 26.80
N SER A 186 44.55 -17.41 26.33
CA SER A 186 43.77 -18.25 27.24
C SER A 186 43.47 -19.61 26.62
N VAL A 187 43.76 -20.62 27.43
CA VAL A 187 43.82 -22.05 27.13
C VAL A 187 42.41 -22.61 26.90
N ARG A 188 42.23 -23.42 25.84
CA ARG A 188 41.09 -24.35 25.73
C ARG A 188 41.61 -25.80 25.74
N PRO A 189 40.97 -26.72 26.47
CA PRO A 189 41.41 -28.10 26.51
C PRO A 189 41.03 -28.86 25.23
N ARG A 190 41.99 -29.70 24.81
CA ARG A 190 41.97 -30.63 23.68
C ARG A 190 40.83 -31.65 23.80
N TRP A 191 40.16 -31.88 22.68
CA TRP A 191 39.50 -33.16 22.39
C TRP A 191 40.19 -33.77 21.16
N LYS A 192 40.74 -34.99 21.30
CA LYS A 192 41.40 -35.77 20.24
C LYS A 192 40.45 -36.86 19.75
N PRO A 193 40.42 -37.19 18.44
CA PRO A 193 40.05 -38.51 17.97
C PRO A 193 41.30 -39.41 17.72
N PRO A 194 41.12 -40.74 17.61
CA PRO A 194 42.20 -41.72 17.73
C PRO A 194 43.00 -41.91 16.43
N GLN A 195 44.24 -42.35 16.62
CA GLN A 195 45.19 -42.73 15.59
C GLN A 195 44.83 -44.09 14.98
N TYR A 196 44.95 -44.21 13.64
CA TYR A 196 45.25 -45.47 12.98
C TYR A 196 46.51 -45.31 12.14
N SER A 197 47.42 -46.25 12.35
CA SER A 197 48.77 -46.39 11.80
C SER A 197 48.77 -47.28 10.55
N GLY A 198 49.60 -46.97 9.54
CA GLY A 198 49.91 -47.93 8.48
C GLY A 198 50.74 -47.42 7.30
N MET A 199 52.07 -47.64 7.37
CA MET A 199 53.04 -47.90 6.28
C MET A 199 53.70 -46.77 5.43
N PRO A 200 54.94 -47.01 4.93
CA PRO A 200 55.99 -46.00 4.72
C PRO A 200 56.31 -45.72 3.22
N PRO A 201 57.28 -44.83 2.87
CA PRO A 201 57.31 -44.07 1.61
C PRO A 201 58.22 -44.67 0.54
N GLN A 202 58.01 -44.29 -0.74
CA GLN A 202 59.02 -44.33 -1.82
C GLN A 202 58.63 -43.37 -2.96
N PRO A 203 59.58 -43.00 -3.86
CA PRO A 203 59.73 -41.64 -4.37
C PRO A 203 59.50 -41.55 -5.89
N PHE A 204 59.11 -40.39 -6.41
CA PHE A 204 59.34 -40.11 -7.82
C PHE A 204 59.83 -38.68 -8.03
N ARG A 205 61.03 -38.60 -8.61
CA ARG A 205 61.62 -37.43 -9.25
C ARG A 205 60.97 -37.22 -10.62
N GLY A 206 60.93 -35.96 -11.04
CA GLY A 206 61.14 -35.57 -12.43
C GLY A 206 59.89 -35.04 -13.13
N GLY A 207 59.99 -33.80 -13.61
CA GLY A 207 59.06 -33.25 -14.59
C GLY A 207 58.82 -31.76 -14.43
N ALA A 208 59.80 -30.94 -14.78
CA ALA A 208 59.59 -29.52 -14.98
C ALA A 208 58.59 -29.31 -16.13
N TRP A 209 57.48 -28.63 -15.86
CA TRP A 209 56.61 -28.05 -16.88
C TRP A 209 56.36 -26.59 -16.52
N SER A 210 56.79 -25.73 -17.42
CA SER A 210 56.66 -24.27 -17.39
C SER A 210 55.20 -23.86 -17.17
N PRO A 211 54.88 -22.97 -16.20
CA PRO A 211 53.55 -22.41 -16.11
C PRO A 211 53.38 -21.37 -17.22
N LEU A 212 52.46 -21.67 -18.15
CA LEU A 212 51.83 -20.66 -18.99
C LEU A 212 51.33 -19.51 -18.10
N PHE A 213 51.85 -18.32 -18.35
CA PHE A 213 51.37 -17.07 -17.75
C PHE A 213 49.89 -16.88 -18.10
N PHE A 214 48.99 -17.12 -17.13
CA PHE A 214 47.68 -16.48 -17.14
C PHE A 214 47.86 -15.07 -16.55
N PRO A 215 47.35 -14.01 -17.20
CA PRO A 215 47.39 -12.69 -16.60
C PRO A 215 46.54 -12.69 -15.33
N ALA A 216 47.10 -12.18 -14.23
CA ALA A 216 46.36 -11.97 -13.00
C ALA A 216 45.12 -11.10 -13.30
N PRO A 217 43.94 -11.42 -12.73
CA PRO A 217 42.79 -10.54 -12.87
C PRO A 217 43.17 -9.15 -12.34
N PRO A 218 42.77 -8.06 -13.02
CA PRO A 218 43.13 -6.72 -12.59
C PRO A 218 42.72 -6.54 -11.14
N SER A 219 43.66 -6.14 -10.30
CA SER A 219 43.41 -5.79 -8.91
C SER A 219 42.29 -4.76 -8.91
N ARG A 220 41.11 -5.15 -8.45
CA ARG A 220 40.00 -4.21 -8.22
C ARG A 220 40.52 -3.20 -7.21
N SER A 221 40.73 -1.97 -7.68
CA SER A 221 40.86 -0.82 -6.80
C SER A 221 39.72 -0.85 -5.78
N PRO A 222 39.98 -0.53 -4.49
CA PRO A 222 38.92 -0.42 -3.52
C PRO A 222 37.91 0.57 -4.09
N LYS A 223 36.64 0.13 -4.26
CA LYS A 223 35.54 1.01 -4.68
C LYS A 223 35.63 2.28 -3.82
N SER A 224 35.65 3.43 -4.48
CA SER A 224 35.53 4.73 -3.84
C SER A 224 34.39 4.71 -2.81
N PRO A 225 34.49 5.48 -1.72
CA PRO A 225 33.34 5.65 -0.84
C PRO A 225 32.16 6.09 -1.70
N LEU A 226 31.03 5.37 -1.60
CA LEU A 226 29.76 5.75 -2.24
C LEU A 226 29.55 7.25 -1.99
N GLU A 227 29.40 8.03 -3.05
CA GLU A 227 29.07 9.45 -2.92
C GLU A 227 27.83 9.58 -2.03
N PRO A 228 27.78 10.59 -1.14
CA PRO A 228 26.63 10.79 -0.28
C PRO A 228 25.39 10.96 -1.16
N LEU A 229 24.36 10.12 -0.90
CA LEU A 229 23.06 10.27 -1.56
C LEU A 229 22.57 11.71 -1.38
N GLU A 230 21.99 12.28 -2.44
CA GLU A 230 21.45 13.63 -2.42
C GLU A 230 20.43 13.80 -1.27
N PRO A 231 20.33 14.99 -0.67
CA PRO A 231 19.32 15.24 0.34
C PRO A 231 17.90 15.18 -0.26
N HIS A 232 16.92 14.68 0.49
CA HIS A 232 15.51 14.67 0.11
C HIS A 232 14.63 15.15 1.27
N LYS A 233 13.45 15.68 0.94
CA LYS A 233 12.50 16.22 1.91
C LYS A 233 11.50 15.16 2.35
N ILE A 234 11.19 15.15 3.64
CA ILE A 234 10.13 14.33 4.24
C ILE A 234 9.19 15.16 5.13
N TRP A 235 7.93 14.76 5.19
CA TRP A 235 6.87 15.35 6.01
C TRP A 235 6.40 14.33 7.04
N LEU A 236 6.72 14.57 8.31
CA LEU A 236 6.41 13.65 9.40
C LEU A 236 4.92 13.73 9.80
N TYR A 237 4.39 12.68 10.40
CA TYR A 237 3.00 12.58 10.82
C TYR A 237 2.87 12.34 12.32
N SER A 238 1.78 12.82 12.93
CA SER A 238 1.35 12.35 14.25
C SER A 238 0.15 11.41 14.12
N ILE A 239 -0.15 10.66 15.17
CA ILE A 239 -1.36 9.83 15.23
C ILE A 239 -2.61 10.69 15.00
N GLU A 240 -2.67 11.89 15.57
CA GLU A 240 -3.83 12.80 15.42
C GLU A 240 -4.03 13.22 13.98
N MET A 241 -2.96 13.46 13.23
CA MET A 241 -3.03 13.78 11.79
C MET A 241 -3.60 12.61 11.00
N CYS A 242 -3.11 11.38 11.24
CA CYS A 242 -3.61 10.17 10.60
C CYS A 242 -5.09 9.88 10.95
N VAL A 243 -5.47 10.06 12.22
CA VAL A 243 -6.85 9.93 12.70
C VAL A 243 -7.75 10.98 12.05
N LYS A 244 -7.27 12.23 11.91
CA LYS A 244 -8.01 13.30 11.24
C LYS A 244 -8.23 12.98 9.76
N LEU A 245 -7.21 12.53 9.04
CA LEU A 245 -7.33 12.07 7.65
C LEU A 245 -8.43 11.02 7.50
N ALA A 246 -8.46 10.02 8.39
CA ALA A 246 -9.48 8.98 8.39
C ALA A 246 -10.89 9.53 8.62
N LYS A 247 -11.06 10.40 9.63
CA LYS A 247 -12.36 11.00 9.96
C LYS A 247 -12.92 11.86 8.82
N ASP A 248 -12.07 12.71 8.24
CA ASP A 248 -12.45 13.63 7.17
C ASP A 248 -12.90 12.91 5.89
N HIS A 249 -12.50 11.64 5.71
CA HIS A 249 -12.81 10.82 4.53
C HIS A 249 -13.71 9.62 4.84
N ASN A 250 -14.43 9.64 5.97
CA ASN A 250 -15.38 8.59 6.35
C ASN A 250 -14.76 7.19 6.41
N CYS A 251 -13.53 7.10 6.89
CA CYS A 251 -12.87 5.83 7.16
C CYS A 251 -13.06 5.42 8.63
N GLU A 252 -13.29 4.13 8.84
CA GLU A 252 -13.17 3.49 10.14
C GLU A 252 -11.70 3.13 10.37
N ILE A 253 -11.19 3.33 11.59
CA ILE A 253 -9.82 2.96 11.98
C ILE A 253 -9.88 1.55 12.54
N LEU A 254 -9.21 0.60 11.87
CA LEU A 254 -9.10 -0.79 12.34
C LEU A 254 -7.88 -1.00 13.22
N TYR A 255 -6.80 -0.26 12.93
CA TYR A 255 -5.53 -0.34 13.65
C TYR A 255 -4.80 0.98 13.51
N CYS A 256 -4.21 1.48 14.59
CA CYS A 256 -3.33 2.65 14.57
C CYS A 256 -2.35 2.53 15.73
N GLU A 257 -1.09 2.30 15.41
CA GLU A 257 -0.01 2.20 16.41
C GLU A 257 1.22 2.96 15.92
N GLU A 258 1.97 3.47 16.88
CA GLU A 258 3.26 4.12 16.69
C GLU A 258 4.32 3.29 17.41
N ASP A 259 5.27 2.74 16.67
CA ASP A 259 6.33 1.90 17.21
C ASP A 259 7.49 1.73 16.21
N TYR A 260 8.52 1.04 16.66
CA TYR A 260 9.71 0.64 15.94
C TYR A 260 9.47 -0.67 15.18
N PHE A 261 8.76 -0.56 14.05
CA PHE A 261 8.30 -1.74 13.30
C PHE A 261 9.29 -2.28 12.25
N SER A 262 10.37 -1.55 11.99
CA SER A 262 11.26 -1.82 10.85
C SER A 262 12.69 -1.63 11.32
N PRO A 263 13.31 -2.67 11.91
CA PRO A 263 14.69 -2.62 12.37
C PRO A 263 15.63 -2.47 11.17
N ASN A 264 15.73 -1.26 10.67
CA ASN A 264 16.48 -0.93 9.49
C ASN A 264 17.84 -0.41 9.95
N LYS A 265 18.90 -1.15 9.60
CA LYS A 265 20.28 -0.77 9.92
C LYS A 265 20.85 0.28 8.96
N ASN A 266 20.05 0.70 7.97
CA ASN A 266 20.51 1.46 6.80
C ASN A 266 19.95 2.90 6.73
N THR A 267 19.08 3.31 7.65
CA THR A 267 18.59 4.69 7.77
C THR A 267 19.45 5.48 8.74
N GLU A 268 19.40 6.83 8.66
CA GLU A 268 20.15 7.73 9.55
C GLU A 268 19.83 7.50 11.04
N THR A 269 18.68 6.89 11.34
CA THR A 269 18.27 6.37 12.65
C THR A 269 18.28 4.84 12.61
N HIS A 270 18.86 4.21 13.64
CA HIS A 270 18.67 2.76 13.86
C HIS A 270 17.22 2.58 14.27
N ASP A 271 16.39 1.99 13.39
CA ASP A 271 14.96 1.77 13.65
C ASP A 271 14.15 3.09 13.68
N PRO A 272 13.61 3.57 12.54
CA PRO A 272 12.79 4.78 12.55
C PRO A 272 11.51 4.56 13.37
N LEU A 273 11.07 5.60 14.09
CA LEU A 273 9.76 5.55 14.73
C LEU A 273 8.68 5.75 13.65
N LEU A 274 7.81 4.76 13.50
CA LEU A 274 6.83 4.70 12.43
C LEU A 274 5.41 4.66 12.99
N ILE A 275 4.48 5.26 12.26
CA ILE A 275 3.04 5.10 12.48
C ILE A 275 2.51 4.15 11.42
N ARG A 276 1.88 3.08 11.86
CA ARG A 276 1.08 2.20 11.00
C ARG A 276 -0.39 2.45 11.27
N ILE A 277 -1.15 2.70 10.21
CA ILE A 277 -2.59 2.87 10.31
C ILE A 277 -3.29 2.06 9.21
N ILE A 278 -4.29 1.28 9.62
CA ILE A 278 -5.15 0.50 8.72
C ILE A 278 -6.57 1.04 8.85
N LEU A 279 -7.10 1.44 7.71
CA LEU A 279 -8.39 2.09 7.60
C LEU A 279 -9.32 1.26 6.72
N LYS A 280 -10.61 1.30 7.03
CA LYS A 280 -11.67 0.70 6.22
C LYS A 280 -12.60 1.79 5.72
N LYS A 281 -12.82 1.85 4.41
CA LYS A 281 -13.81 2.77 3.80
C LYS A 281 -15.20 2.36 4.28
N LYS A 282 -15.88 3.23 5.03
CA LYS A 282 -17.25 2.97 5.45
C LYS A 282 -18.15 2.89 4.22
N ASN A 283 -19.03 1.89 4.19
CA ASN A 283 -20.10 1.84 3.22
C ASN A 283 -21.21 2.83 3.63
N LEU A 284 -20.98 4.12 3.34
CA LEU A 284 -22.01 5.12 3.54
C LEU A 284 -22.93 5.17 2.31
N PRO A 285 -24.26 5.24 2.51
CA PRO A 285 -25.17 5.56 1.43
C PRO A 285 -24.71 6.85 0.72
N TYR A 286 -24.62 6.79 -0.61
CA TYR A 286 -24.08 7.86 -1.45
C TYR A 286 -24.71 9.23 -1.13
N PHE A 287 -26.00 9.23 -0.83
CA PHE A 287 -26.75 10.45 -0.55
C PHE A 287 -26.30 11.22 0.68
N ILE A 288 -25.67 10.58 1.68
CA ILE A 288 -25.23 11.29 2.90
C ILE A 288 -24.25 12.42 2.57
N GLN A 289 -23.47 12.25 1.50
CA GLN A 289 -22.50 13.24 1.02
C GLN A 289 -23.11 14.28 0.08
N SER A 290 -24.37 14.09 -0.34
CA SER A 290 -25.03 15.01 -1.27
C SER A 290 -25.33 16.36 -0.60
N LYS A 291 -24.94 17.45 -1.27
CA LYS A 291 -25.38 18.81 -0.89
C LYS A 291 -26.90 18.93 -0.90
N ASN A 292 -27.57 18.22 -1.82
CA ASN A 292 -29.02 18.19 -1.86
C ASN A 292 -29.58 17.48 -0.63
N TYR A 293 -28.99 16.35 -0.22
CA TYR A 293 -29.43 15.65 0.98
C TYR A 293 -29.40 16.56 2.22
N GLN A 294 -28.30 17.29 2.42
CA GLN A 294 -28.19 18.24 3.53
C GLN A 294 -29.24 19.36 3.47
N LYS A 295 -29.67 19.75 2.27
CA LYS A 295 -30.67 20.81 2.07
C LYS A 295 -32.11 20.31 2.23
N TYR A 296 -32.42 19.09 1.80
CA TYR A 296 -33.80 18.62 1.65
C TYR A 296 -34.21 17.56 2.69
N ARG A 297 -33.27 16.93 3.42
CA ARG A 297 -33.57 15.84 4.38
C ARG A 297 -34.63 16.20 5.43
N ASP A 298 -34.75 17.47 5.79
CA ASP A 298 -35.66 17.94 6.83
C ASP A 298 -37.04 18.35 6.27
N ILE A 299 -37.22 18.30 4.94
CA ILE A 299 -38.49 18.58 4.27
C ILE A 299 -39.30 17.28 4.21
N LEU A 300 -40.20 17.11 5.16
CA LEU A 300 -41.11 15.97 5.22
C LEU A 300 -42.57 16.44 5.06
N PRO A 301 -43.39 15.76 4.23
CA PRO A 301 -44.81 16.00 4.11
C PRO A 301 -45.55 15.36 5.28
N GLU A 302 -46.78 15.82 5.52
CA GLU A 302 -47.67 15.25 6.55
C GLU A 302 -48.08 13.80 6.26
N LYS A 303 -48.11 13.36 4.99
CA LYS A 303 -48.62 12.04 4.59
C LYS A 303 -47.52 10.98 4.43
N LYS A 304 -47.13 10.34 5.54
CA LYS A 304 -46.16 9.23 5.57
C LYS A 304 -46.69 7.89 5.01
N ASP A 305 -48.00 7.73 4.88
CA ASP A 305 -48.62 6.42 4.65
C ASP A 305 -48.41 5.88 3.22
N LEU A 306 -48.37 6.74 2.21
CA LEU A 306 -48.15 6.33 0.81
C LEU A 306 -46.73 5.80 0.61
N THR A 307 -45.74 6.58 1.04
CA THR A 307 -44.32 6.22 0.99
C THR A 307 -44.06 4.87 1.69
N MET A 308 -44.67 4.66 2.86
CA MET A 308 -44.53 3.42 3.62
C MET A 308 -45.11 2.21 2.87
N ARG A 309 -46.21 2.39 2.14
CA ARG A 309 -46.77 1.33 1.28
C ARG A 309 -45.82 0.95 0.16
N CYS A 310 -45.18 1.93 -0.49
CA CYS A 310 -44.20 1.68 -1.55
C CYS A 310 -43.01 0.88 -1.03
N TYR A 311 -42.47 1.25 0.14
CA TYR A 311 -41.38 0.48 0.77
C TYR A 311 -41.76 -0.96 1.06
N LYS A 312 -42.95 -1.21 1.60
CA LYS A 312 -43.43 -2.59 1.84
C LYS A 312 -43.56 -3.40 0.55
N GLN A 313 -44.01 -2.77 -0.54
CA GLN A 313 -44.07 -3.43 -1.84
C GLN A 313 -42.67 -3.76 -2.38
N LEU A 314 -41.73 -2.81 -2.26
CA LEU A 314 -40.35 -3.04 -2.65
C LEU A 314 -39.70 -4.14 -1.79
N GLU A 315 -39.92 -4.18 -0.48
CA GLU A 315 -39.41 -5.26 0.39
C GLU A 315 -39.93 -6.63 -0.06
N LYS A 316 -41.25 -6.74 -0.34
CA LYS A 316 -41.83 -7.99 -0.87
C LYS A 316 -41.18 -8.36 -2.20
N PHE A 317 -41.08 -7.42 -3.12
CA PHE A 317 -40.45 -7.62 -4.42
C PHE A 317 -38.99 -8.09 -4.27
N ASN A 318 -38.19 -7.37 -3.48
CA ASN A 318 -36.79 -7.63 -3.22
C ASN A 318 -36.57 -9.03 -2.64
N SER A 319 -37.41 -9.46 -1.70
CA SER A 319 -37.35 -10.80 -1.10
C SER A 319 -37.55 -11.95 -2.10
N ILE A 320 -38.21 -11.68 -3.24
CA ILE A 320 -38.41 -12.64 -4.32
C ILE A 320 -37.18 -12.62 -5.22
N ILE A 321 -36.81 -11.46 -5.76
CA ILE A 321 -35.76 -11.36 -6.79
C ILE A 321 -34.35 -11.63 -6.27
N GLU A 322 -34.08 -11.40 -4.98
CA GLU A 322 -32.80 -11.75 -4.34
C GLU A 322 -32.55 -13.27 -4.39
N LYS A 323 -33.60 -14.10 -4.27
CA LYS A 323 -33.49 -15.57 -4.37
C LYS A 323 -33.03 -16.02 -5.76
N PHE A 324 -33.23 -15.19 -6.76
CA PHE A 324 -32.83 -15.45 -8.14
C PHE A 324 -31.60 -14.63 -8.57
N ASN A 325 -30.96 -13.91 -7.64
CA ASN A 325 -29.78 -13.07 -7.88
C ASN A 325 -29.99 -12.10 -9.06
N ILE A 326 -31.18 -11.50 -9.11
CA ILE A 326 -31.55 -10.49 -10.10
C ILE A 326 -31.26 -9.11 -9.53
N LYS A 327 -30.52 -8.29 -10.27
CA LYS A 327 -30.11 -6.95 -9.84
C LYS A 327 -30.97 -5.89 -10.54
N TYR A 328 -31.24 -4.81 -9.82
CA TYR A 328 -31.88 -3.60 -10.34
C TYR A 328 -31.16 -2.36 -9.83
N ILE A 329 -31.43 -1.24 -10.46
CA ILE A 329 -30.95 0.08 -10.07
C ILE A 329 -32.14 1.00 -9.81
N ALA A 330 -32.00 1.96 -8.91
CA ALA A 330 -32.95 3.06 -8.78
C ALA A 330 -32.85 3.97 -10.01
N VAL A 331 -33.98 4.41 -10.56
CA VAL A 331 -34.04 5.33 -11.71
C VAL A 331 -34.96 6.51 -11.41
N ALA A 332 -35.02 7.48 -12.32
CA ALA A 332 -35.98 8.60 -12.31
C ALA A 332 -36.21 9.26 -10.93
N GLY A 333 -37.46 9.30 -10.45
CA GLY A 333 -37.88 9.96 -9.22
C GLY A 333 -37.23 9.34 -7.99
N THR A 334 -37.14 8.02 -7.93
CA THR A 334 -36.44 7.29 -6.85
C THR A 334 -34.97 7.71 -6.73
N LEU A 335 -34.25 7.81 -7.85
CA LEU A 335 -32.83 8.19 -7.82
C LEU A 335 -32.65 9.64 -7.34
N LEU A 336 -33.53 10.54 -7.79
CA LEU A 336 -33.55 11.93 -7.31
C LEU A 336 -33.91 12.02 -5.83
N GLY A 337 -34.89 11.24 -5.39
CA GLY A 337 -35.28 11.07 -4.00
C GLY A 337 -34.09 10.65 -3.16
N LEU A 338 -33.36 9.61 -3.58
CA LEU A 338 -32.19 9.11 -2.83
C LEU A 338 -31.22 10.26 -2.62
N ASN A 339 -30.88 11.00 -3.68
CA ASN A 339 -29.96 12.14 -3.62
C ASN A 339 -30.42 13.29 -2.70
N ARG A 340 -31.74 13.49 -2.54
CA ARG A 340 -32.33 14.63 -1.81
C ARG A 340 -32.80 14.31 -0.38
N HIS A 341 -33.39 13.15 -0.16
CA HIS A 341 -34.07 12.80 1.10
C HIS A 341 -33.54 11.49 1.70
N GLY A 342 -32.62 10.78 1.03
CA GLY A 342 -32.08 9.51 1.50
C GLY A 342 -33.06 8.33 1.37
N GLY A 343 -34.11 8.51 0.57
CA GLY A 343 -35.18 7.56 0.30
C GLY A 343 -35.92 7.99 -0.98
N ILE A 344 -37.15 7.57 -1.24
CA ILE A 344 -37.94 8.23 -2.31
C ILE A 344 -38.31 9.66 -1.93
N ILE A 345 -38.76 10.45 -2.89
CA ILE A 345 -39.25 11.79 -2.57
C ILE A 345 -40.49 11.61 -1.69
N PRO A 346 -40.60 12.32 -0.55
CA PRO A 346 -41.61 11.96 0.44
C PRO A 346 -43.08 12.09 0.00
N TRP A 347 -43.37 12.78 -1.10
CA TRP A 347 -44.71 12.91 -1.67
C TRP A 347 -44.91 12.05 -2.94
N ASP A 348 -43.91 11.29 -3.35
CA ASP A 348 -44.05 10.30 -4.42
C ASP A 348 -44.85 9.10 -3.90
N ASP A 349 -45.61 8.47 -4.79
CA ASP A 349 -46.47 7.32 -4.52
C ASP A 349 -46.04 6.06 -5.28
N ASP A 350 -44.84 6.08 -5.87
CA ASP A 350 -44.22 4.96 -6.58
C ASP A 350 -42.71 4.85 -6.33
N ILE A 351 -42.12 3.74 -6.79
CA ILE A 351 -40.68 3.49 -6.77
C ILE A 351 -40.25 3.10 -8.17
N ASP A 352 -39.55 4.00 -8.83
CA ASP A 352 -38.86 3.78 -10.09
C ASP A 352 -37.62 2.89 -9.93
N ILE A 353 -37.63 1.72 -10.59
CA ILE A 353 -36.46 0.84 -10.73
C ILE A 353 -36.21 0.47 -12.20
N GLY A 354 -34.94 0.21 -12.53
CA GLY A 354 -34.50 -0.21 -13.86
C GLY A 354 -33.64 -1.47 -13.81
N PHE A 355 -33.59 -2.19 -14.93
CA PHE A 355 -32.84 -3.43 -15.10
C PHE A 355 -31.95 -3.32 -16.34
N GLU A 356 -30.76 -3.90 -16.27
CA GLU A 356 -29.96 -4.17 -17.47
C GLU A 356 -30.62 -5.27 -18.31
N GLN A 357 -30.28 -5.35 -19.59
CA GLN A 357 -30.90 -6.30 -20.53
C GLN A 357 -30.82 -7.76 -20.04
N GLU A 358 -29.71 -8.15 -19.44
CA GLU A 358 -29.52 -9.50 -18.91
C GLU A 358 -30.41 -9.77 -17.70
N GLU A 359 -30.63 -8.77 -16.85
CA GLU A 359 -31.48 -8.86 -15.67
C GLU A 359 -32.96 -8.91 -16.05
N TRP A 360 -33.37 -8.19 -17.10
CA TRP A 360 -34.70 -8.34 -17.71
C TRP A 360 -34.97 -9.79 -18.14
N ASN A 361 -34.01 -10.44 -18.78
CA ASN A 361 -34.16 -11.82 -19.22
C ASN A 361 -34.34 -12.79 -18.03
N LYS A 362 -33.69 -12.53 -16.90
CA LYS A 362 -33.91 -13.32 -15.67
C LYS A 362 -35.29 -13.05 -15.07
N LEU A 363 -35.70 -11.79 -15.03
CA LEU A 363 -37.00 -11.39 -14.49
C LEU A 363 -38.15 -12.04 -15.27
N PHE A 364 -38.06 -12.08 -16.60
CA PHE A 364 -39.08 -12.71 -17.44
C PHE A 364 -39.25 -14.21 -17.17
N LYS A 365 -38.18 -14.90 -16.76
CA LYS A 365 -38.23 -16.33 -16.41
C LYS A 365 -38.96 -16.62 -15.09
N ILE A 366 -39.21 -15.60 -14.26
CA ILE A 366 -39.86 -15.75 -12.95
C ILE A 366 -41.18 -14.97 -12.84
N LEU A 367 -41.77 -14.56 -13.97
CA LEU A 367 -43.01 -13.78 -13.98
C LEU A 367 -44.18 -14.48 -13.28
N ASP A 368 -44.25 -15.80 -13.36
CA ASP A 368 -45.26 -16.63 -12.69
C ASP A 368 -45.13 -16.57 -11.16
N VAL A 369 -43.90 -16.46 -10.65
CA VAL A 369 -43.61 -16.28 -9.23
C VAL A 369 -44.00 -14.87 -8.76
N LEU A 370 -43.72 -13.85 -9.58
CA LEU A 370 -44.02 -12.44 -9.25
C LEU A 370 -45.53 -12.13 -9.21
N LYS A 371 -46.35 -12.90 -9.93
CA LYS A 371 -47.81 -12.72 -9.96
C LYS A 371 -48.54 -13.25 -8.72
N LYS A 372 -47.84 -13.97 -7.83
CA LYS A 372 -48.37 -14.49 -6.57
C LYS A 372 -48.11 -13.52 -5.41
#